data_AF-A0A1G9U245-F1
#
_entry.id   AF-A0A1G9U245-F1
#
_cell.length_a   1.000
_cell.length_b   1.000
_cell.length_c   1.000
_cell.angle_alpha   90.00
_cell.angle_beta   90.00
_cell.angle_gamma   90.00
#
_symmetry.space_group_name_H-M   'P 1'
#
loop_
_entity.id
_entity.type
_entity.pdbx_description
1 polymer ?
#
loop_
_entity_poly.entity_id
_entity_poly.type
_entity_poly.pdbx_seq_one_letter_code
_entity_poly.pdbx_strand_id
1 'polypeptide(L)'
;MAVGMSVDLEREIRIFVFSETVIPADFDFVARLYGDRENYRFTDREIVFFTPDVSMAQIETEDIGGLADSYFEALRARNDTKPDRSIWVMPDHVRNDARLWREFTREPENHHKSREYMDNFAAALAAYDLPSSWLDDIRQGRGLREFGQVAALRNLAPLG
;
A
#
# COMPACT_ATOMS: atom_id res chain seq x y z
N MET A 1 -2.88 -5.51 -15.25
CA MET A 1 -2.24 -4.76 -14.16
C MET A 1 -3.08 -5.03 -12.94
N ALA A 2 -2.50 -5.70 -11.94
CA ALA A 2 -3.18 -6.20 -10.75
C ALA A 2 -2.99 -5.28 -9.53
N VAL A 3 -2.12 -4.28 -9.68
CA VAL A 3 -1.79 -3.30 -8.64
C VAL A 3 -2.25 -1.91 -9.01
N GLY A 4 -2.68 -1.15 -8.01
CA GLY A 4 -3.02 0.25 -8.13
C GLY A 4 -2.74 1.03 -6.86
N MET A 5 -2.89 2.34 -6.96
CA MET A 5 -2.82 3.26 -5.84
C MET A 5 -3.98 4.23 -5.91
N SER A 6 -4.59 4.46 -4.76
CA SER A 6 -5.54 5.54 -4.54
C SER A 6 -4.95 6.51 -3.52
N VAL A 7 -5.08 7.82 -3.74
CA VAL A 7 -4.53 8.83 -2.82
C VAL A 7 -5.54 9.94 -2.55
N ASP A 8 -5.66 10.31 -1.28
CA ASP A 8 -6.36 11.49 -0.79
C ASP A 8 -5.30 12.45 -0.24
N LEU A 9 -4.97 13.48 -1.01
CA LEU A 9 -3.93 14.45 -0.67
C LEU A 9 -4.38 15.42 0.45
N GLU A 10 -5.68 15.60 0.65
CA GLU A 10 -6.20 16.45 1.73
C GLU A 10 -6.11 15.73 3.07
N ARG A 11 -6.33 14.41 3.06
CA ARG A 11 -6.21 13.53 4.23
C ARG A 11 -4.81 12.95 4.39
N GLU A 12 -3.87 13.22 3.48
CA GLU A 12 -2.50 12.72 3.53
C GLU A 12 -2.47 11.20 3.72
N ILE A 13 -3.22 10.49 2.87
CA ILE A 13 -3.33 9.03 2.92
C ILE A 13 -3.26 8.45 1.52
N ARG A 14 -2.48 7.38 1.40
CA ARG A 14 -2.36 6.55 0.20
C ARG A 14 -2.78 5.11 0.50
N ILE A 15 -3.45 4.51 -0.45
CA ILE A 15 -3.92 3.14 -0.41
C ILE A 15 -3.33 2.42 -1.62
N PHE A 16 -2.39 1.51 -1.38
CA PHE A 16 -1.98 0.55 -2.39
C PHE A 16 -2.95 -0.62 -2.42
N VAL A 17 -3.30 -1.09 -3.61
CA VAL A 17 -4.25 -2.17 -3.82
C VAL A 17 -3.57 -3.26 -4.63
N PHE A 18 -3.52 -4.47 -4.10
CA PHE A 18 -3.03 -5.67 -4.76
C PHE A 18 -4.19 -6.64 -4.90
N SER A 19 -4.51 -7.02 -6.14
CA SER A 19 -5.67 -7.85 -6.48
C SER A 19 -5.33 -8.86 -7.56
N GLU A 20 -6.17 -9.88 -7.74
CA GLU A 20 -5.99 -10.88 -8.80
C GLU A 20 -4.56 -11.50 -8.78
N THR A 21 -3.93 -11.72 -9.93
CA THR A 21 -2.55 -12.23 -10.00
C THR A 21 -1.56 -11.08 -10.23
N VAL A 22 -0.72 -10.84 -9.23
CA VAL A 22 0.35 -9.83 -9.30
C VAL A 22 1.54 -10.41 -10.06
N ILE A 23 2.07 -9.63 -11.00
CA ILE A 23 3.23 -9.98 -11.82
C ILE A 23 4.36 -8.95 -11.66
N PRO A 24 5.62 -9.27 -12.02
CA PRO A 24 6.74 -8.35 -11.83
C PRO A 24 6.53 -6.96 -12.47
N ALA A 25 5.86 -6.89 -13.62
CA ALA A 25 5.53 -5.63 -14.29
C ALA A 25 4.59 -4.71 -13.46
N ASP A 26 3.84 -5.26 -12.50
CA ASP A 26 3.07 -4.44 -11.55
C ASP A 26 3.98 -3.72 -10.55
N PHE A 27 5.12 -4.31 -10.18
CA PHE A 27 6.12 -3.65 -9.33
C PHE A 27 6.83 -2.52 -10.07
N ASP A 28 7.09 -2.67 -11.38
CA ASP A 28 7.59 -1.57 -12.21
C ASP A 28 6.63 -0.37 -12.21
N PHE A 29 5.32 -0.62 -12.17
CA PHE A 29 4.32 0.43 -12.04
C PHE A 29 4.42 1.14 -10.68
N VAL A 30 4.51 0.38 -9.58
CA VAL A 30 4.68 0.94 -8.23
C VAL A 30 5.99 1.74 -8.11
N ALA A 31 7.09 1.22 -8.66
CA ALA A 31 8.38 1.89 -8.65
C ALA A 31 8.32 3.27 -9.34
N ARG A 32 7.57 3.40 -10.44
CA ARG A 32 7.36 4.68 -11.11
C ARG A 32 6.60 5.68 -10.24
N LEU A 33 5.61 5.23 -9.45
CA LEU A 33 4.85 6.09 -8.56
C LEU A 33 5.74 6.75 -7.50
N TYR A 34 6.79 6.07 -7.01
CA TYR A 34 7.73 6.66 -6.05
C TYR A 34 8.43 7.92 -6.60
N GLY A 35 8.60 8.00 -7.92
CA GLY A 35 9.15 9.17 -8.61
C GLY A 35 8.16 10.32 -8.83
N ASP A 36 6.85 10.07 -8.71
CA ASP A 36 5.80 11.07 -8.94
C ASP A 36 5.62 11.98 -7.70
N ARG A 37 6.25 13.14 -7.72
CA ARG A 37 6.18 14.10 -6.60
C ARG A 37 4.81 14.77 -6.45
N GLU A 38 3.99 14.80 -7.50
CA GLU A 38 2.69 15.46 -7.45
C GLU A 38 1.67 14.59 -6.73
N ASN A 39 1.79 13.27 -6.87
CA ASN A 39 0.78 12.32 -6.39
C ASN A 39 1.30 11.30 -5.38
N TYR A 40 2.61 11.26 -5.11
CA TYR A 40 3.22 10.38 -4.11
C TYR A 40 4.09 11.14 -3.12
N ARG A 41 3.64 11.26 -1.87
CA ARG A 41 4.44 11.76 -0.75
C ARG A 41 4.78 10.59 0.16
N PHE A 42 6.06 10.41 0.49
CA PHE A 42 6.47 9.30 1.34
C PHE A 42 5.90 9.41 2.75
N THR A 43 5.70 10.64 3.23
CA THR A 43 5.17 10.93 4.57
C THR A 43 3.69 10.60 4.74
N ASP A 44 2.91 10.47 3.66
CA ASP A 44 1.48 10.17 3.76
C ASP A 44 1.25 8.85 4.51
N ARG A 45 0.16 8.77 5.28
CA ARG A 45 -0.26 7.52 5.91
C ARG A 45 -0.51 6.47 4.85
N GLU A 46 -0.08 5.23 5.11
CA GLU A 46 -0.15 4.17 4.12
C GLU A 46 -1.08 3.04 4.57
N ILE A 47 -2.00 2.67 3.69
CA ILE A 47 -2.71 1.40 3.74
C ILE A 47 -2.25 0.55 2.55
N VAL A 48 -1.80 -0.66 2.81
CA VAL A 48 -1.51 -1.66 1.78
C VAL A 48 -2.61 -2.72 1.85
N PHE A 49 -3.45 -2.77 0.84
CA PHE A 49 -4.62 -3.66 0.79
C PHE A 49 -4.42 -4.78 -0.22
N PHE A 50 -4.43 -6.01 0.28
CA PHE A 50 -4.43 -7.23 -0.51
C PHE A 50 -5.85 -7.81 -0.51
N THR A 51 -6.42 -8.04 -1.69
CA THR A 51 -7.74 -8.68 -1.78
C THR A 51 -7.68 -10.14 -1.32
N PRO A 52 -8.79 -10.73 -0.84
CA PRO A 52 -8.79 -12.12 -0.39
C PRO A 52 -8.36 -13.14 -1.44
N ASP A 53 -8.55 -12.83 -2.72
CA ASP A 53 -8.25 -13.66 -3.88
C ASP A 53 -6.92 -13.34 -4.57
N VAL A 54 -6.13 -12.41 -4.00
CA VAL A 54 -4.84 -12.03 -4.58
C VAL A 54 -3.89 -13.23 -4.64
N SER A 55 -3.07 -13.30 -5.68
CA SER A 55 -2.02 -14.29 -5.88
C SER A 55 -0.69 -13.59 -6.16
N MET A 56 0.31 -13.94 -5.34
CA MET A 56 1.70 -13.51 -5.49
C MET A 56 2.58 -14.61 -6.11
N ALA A 57 1.98 -15.69 -6.65
CA ALA A 57 2.72 -16.88 -7.07
C ALA A 57 3.71 -16.68 -8.23
N GLN A 58 3.65 -15.53 -8.93
CA GLN A 58 4.59 -15.16 -9.99
C GLN A 58 5.64 -14.14 -9.52
N ILE A 59 5.63 -13.77 -8.24
CA ILE A 59 6.55 -12.83 -7.64
C ILE A 59 7.62 -13.62 -6.91
N GLU A 60 8.87 -13.41 -7.31
CA GLU A 60 10.02 -13.99 -6.67
C GLU A 60 10.59 -13.05 -5.60
N THR A 61 11.49 -13.58 -4.77
CA THR A 61 12.16 -12.78 -3.74
C THR A 61 12.94 -11.60 -4.33
N GLU A 62 13.52 -11.78 -5.52
CA GLU A 62 14.28 -10.75 -6.24
C GLU A 62 13.39 -9.58 -6.69
N ASP A 63 12.14 -9.84 -7.08
CA ASP A 63 11.19 -8.79 -7.47
C ASP A 63 10.84 -7.90 -6.27
N ILE A 64 10.61 -8.50 -5.10
CA ILE A 64 10.34 -7.77 -3.84
C ILE A 64 11.57 -6.94 -3.45
N GLY A 65 12.77 -7.50 -3.58
CA GLY A 65 14.03 -6.80 -3.35
C GLY A 65 14.20 -5.59 -4.27
N GLY A 66 13.97 -5.76 -5.57
CA GLY A 66 14.08 -4.68 -6.56
C GLY A 66 13.07 -3.56 -6.33
N LEU A 67 11.85 -3.89 -5.90
CA LEU A 67 10.88 -2.86 -5.52
C LEU A 67 11.29 -2.11 -4.25
N ALA A 68 11.87 -2.80 -3.26
CA ALA A 68 12.42 -2.16 -2.07
C ALA A 68 13.58 -1.21 -2.41
N ASP A 69 14.51 -1.63 -3.28
CA ASP A 69 15.60 -0.79 -3.75
C ASP A 69 15.08 0.47 -4.44
N SER A 70 14.10 0.32 -5.34
CA SER A 70 13.43 1.44 -6.01
C SER A 70 12.80 2.43 -5.02
N TYR A 71 12.20 1.91 -3.94
CA TYR A 71 11.64 2.74 -2.87
C TYR A 71 12.72 3.57 -2.16
N PHE A 72 13.85 2.95 -1.79
CA PHE A 72 14.95 3.64 -1.12
C PHE A 72 15.68 4.63 -2.01
N GLU A 73 15.90 4.28 -3.28
CA GLU A 73 16.48 5.19 -4.26
C GLU A 73 15.64 6.45 -4.41
N ALA A 74 14.33 6.30 -4.58
CA ALA A 74 13.42 7.43 -4.69
C ALA A 74 13.38 8.27 -3.40
N LEU A 75 13.33 7.62 -2.23
CA LEU A 75 13.36 8.30 -0.93
C LEU A 75 14.64 9.15 -0.78
N ARG A 76 15.82 8.58 -1.07
CA ARG A 76 17.11 9.26 -0.99
C ARG A 76 17.22 10.39 -2.01
N ALA A 77 16.86 10.13 -3.27
CA ALA A 77 16.92 11.13 -4.34
C ALA A 77 16.03 12.34 -4.06
N ARG A 78 14.96 12.15 -3.29
CA ARG A 78 14.02 13.20 -2.90
C ARG A 78 14.35 13.84 -1.55
N ASN A 79 15.32 13.32 -0.80
CA ASN A 79 15.60 13.71 0.57
C ASN A 79 14.32 13.72 1.45
N ASP A 80 13.49 12.68 1.25
CA ASP A 80 12.17 12.55 1.87
C ASP A 80 12.25 11.59 3.08
N THR A 81 11.16 11.47 3.84
CA THR A 81 11.07 10.53 4.97
C THR A 81 9.92 9.55 4.80
N LYS A 82 10.16 8.29 5.18
CA LYS A 82 9.14 7.23 5.15
C LYS A 82 7.97 7.57 6.08
N PRO A 83 6.77 7.00 5.89
CA PRO A 83 5.69 7.24 6.85
C PRO A 83 6.05 6.65 8.20
N ASP A 84 5.54 7.24 9.28
CA ASP A 84 5.78 6.70 10.64
C ASP A 84 5.07 5.38 10.88
N ARG A 85 3.99 5.14 10.13
CA ARG A 85 3.14 3.95 10.22
C ARG A 85 2.67 3.51 8.85
N SER A 86 2.60 2.20 8.67
CA SER A 86 2.01 1.57 7.48
C SER A 86 1.13 0.41 7.93
N ILE A 87 -0.13 0.41 7.50
CA ILE A 87 -1.11 -0.61 7.87
C ILE A 87 -1.37 -1.52 6.69
N TRP A 88 -1.25 -2.83 6.90
CA TRP A 88 -1.38 -3.83 5.86
C TRP A 88 -2.62 -4.68 6.14
N VAL A 89 -3.59 -4.59 5.24
CA VAL A 89 -4.81 -5.40 5.26
C VAL A 89 -4.60 -6.55 4.32
N MET A 90 -4.46 -7.77 4.84
CA MET A 90 -4.09 -8.92 4.01
C MET A 90 -4.67 -10.24 4.48
N PRO A 91 -4.95 -11.18 3.56
CA PRO A 91 -5.21 -12.57 3.90
C PRO A 91 -3.93 -13.30 4.33
N ASP A 92 -4.07 -14.40 5.07
CA ASP A 92 -2.92 -15.12 5.64
C ASP A 92 -1.96 -15.70 4.62
N HIS A 93 -2.43 -16.06 3.41
CA HIS A 93 -1.59 -16.73 2.42
C HIS A 93 -0.51 -15.84 1.80
N VAL A 94 -0.65 -14.51 1.87
CA VAL A 94 0.38 -13.55 1.41
C VAL A 94 1.23 -12.98 2.55
N ARG A 95 1.03 -13.47 3.78
CA ARG A 95 1.74 -12.97 4.96
C ARG A 95 3.25 -13.16 4.86
N ASN A 96 3.71 -14.22 4.21
CA ASN A 96 5.14 -14.47 4.02
C ASN A 96 5.78 -13.46 3.06
N ASP A 97 5.11 -13.12 1.95
CA ASP A 97 5.58 -12.12 1.00
C ASP A 97 5.66 -10.73 1.65
N ALA A 98 4.63 -10.36 2.42
CA ALA A 98 4.62 -9.12 3.19
C ALA A 98 5.75 -9.06 4.25
N ARG A 99 6.11 -10.20 4.85
CA ARG A 99 7.25 -10.30 5.77
C ARG A 99 8.58 -10.12 5.05
N LEU A 100 8.75 -10.66 3.85
CA LEU A 100 9.95 -10.46 3.05
C LEU A 100 10.13 -8.98 2.72
N TRP A 101 9.07 -8.31 2.26
CA TRP A 101 9.09 -6.87 2.03
C TRP A 101 9.52 -6.12 3.29
N ARG A 102 9.00 -6.52 4.45
CA ARG A 102 9.40 -5.92 5.72
C ARG A 102 10.89 -6.01 5.97
N GLU A 103 11.50 -7.17 5.73
CA GLU A 103 12.93 -7.37 5.94
C GLU A 103 13.77 -6.53 4.97
N PHE A 104 13.43 -6.49 3.69
CA PHE A 104 14.16 -5.67 2.70
C PHE A 104 14.11 -4.18 3.00
N THR A 105 13.00 -3.70 3.53
CA THR A 105 12.79 -2.28 3.82
C THR A 105 13.12 -1.88 5.27
N ARG A 106 13.65 -2.82 6.06
CA ARG A 106 14.07 -2.58 7.43
C ARG A 106 15.34 -1.74 7.45
N GLU A 107 15.24 -0.53 7.99
CA GLU A 107 16.43 0.28 8.28
C GLU A 107 16.95 -0.03 9.69
N PRO A 108 18.26 -0.21 9.87
CA PRO A 108 18.86 -0.39 11.19
C PRO A 108 18.63 0.79 12.15
N GLU A 109 18.41 2.00 11.62
CA GLU A 109 18.34 3.23 12.41
C GLU A 109 16.90 3.64 12.77
N ASN A 110 15.89 3.00 12.16
CA ASN A 110 14.47 3.39 12.28
C ASN A 110 13.60 2.27 12.87
N HIS A 111 14.02 1.73 14.02
CA HIS A 111 13.31 0.69 14.77
C HIS A 111 11.89 1.06 15.24
N HIS A 112 11.49 2.33 15.12
CA HIS A 112 10.22 2.84 15.65
C HIS A 112 9.05 2.87 14.67
N LYS A 113 9.26 2.58 13.38
CA LYS A 113 8.18 2.63 12.38
C LYS A 113 7.36 1.34 12.42
N SER A 114 6.11 1.41 12.88
CA SER A 114 5.25 0.24 13.04
C SER A 114 4.61 -0.15 11.71
N ARG A 115 4.81 -1.42 11.32
CA ARG A 115 3.95 -2.10 10.36
C ARG A 115 2.94 -2.92 11.13
N GLU A 116 1.68 -2.65 10.89
CA GLU A 116 0.58 -3.33 11.57
C GLU A 116 -0.26 -4.12 10.59
N TYR A 117 -0.59 -5.35 10.96
CA TYR A 117 -1.37 -6.27 10.16
C TYR A 117 -2.81 -6.25 10.66
N MET A 118 -3.76 -6.09 9.74
CA MET A 118 -5.19 -6.01 10.04
C MET A 118 -5.96 -7.00 9.17
N ASP A 119 -7.03 -7.56 9.72
CA ASP A 119 -7.84 -8.57 9.03
C ASP A 119 -8.83 -7.95 8.03
N ASN A 120 -9.16 -6.67 8.20
CA ASN A 120 -10.09 -5.97 7.33
C ASN A 120 -9.81 -4.46 7.24
N PHE A 121 -10.40 -3.83 6.23
CA PHE A 121 -10.17 -2.42 5.92
C PHE A 121 -10.76 -1.47 6.97
N ALA A 122 -11.88 -1.82 7.60
CA ALA A 122 -12.49 -1.02 8.66
C ALA A 122 -11.57 -0.88 9.88
N ALA A 123 -10.90 -1.96 10.28
CA ALA A 123 -9.90 -1.93 11.34
C ALA A 123 -8.71 -1.04 10.97
N ALA A 124 -8.29 -1.04 9.70
CA ALA A 124 -7.22 -0.14 9.23
C ALA A 124 -7.62 1.34 9.29
N LEU A 125 -8.87 1.68 8.96
CA LEU A 125 -9.37 3.05 9.10
C LEU A 125 -9.42 3.48 10.57
N ALA A 126 -9.98 2.63 11.43
CA ALA A 126 -10.06 2.90 12.87
C ALA A 126 -8.67 3.06 13.49
N ALA A 127 -7.70 2.26 13.06
CA ALA A 127 -6.33 2.35 13.52
C ALA A 127 -5.67 3.70 13.18
N TYR A 128 -6.04 4.36 12.07
CA TYR A 128 -5.61 5.71 11.73
C TYR A 128 -6.51 6.83 12.27
N ASP A 129 -7.44 6.51 13.16
CA ASP A 129 -8.47 7.42 13.69
C ASP A 129 -9.28 8.10 12.57
N LEU A 130 -9.48 7.39 11.45
CA LEU A 130 -10.25 7.88 10.30
C LEU A 130 -11.73 7.58 10.49
N PRO A 131 -12.61 8.50 10.05
CA PRO A 131 -14.05 8.32 10.22
C PRO A 131 -14.53 7.13 9.41
N SER A 132 -15.40 6.33 10.02
CA SER A 132 -15.93 5.11 9.43
C SER A 132 -16.74 5.36 8.14
N SER A 133 -17.35 6.55 8.03
CA SER A 133 -18.02 7.03 6.82
C SER A 133 -17.09 7.15 5.61
N TRP A 134 -15.77 7.28 5.83
CA TRP A 134 -14.80 7.35 4.74
C TRP A 134 -14.70 6.01 3.99
N LEU A 135 -15.11 4.89 4.59
CA LEU A 135 -15.24 3.64 3.86
C LEU A 135 -16.23 3.77 2.70
N ASP A 136 -17.34 4.49 2.90
CA ASP A 136 -18.31 4.72 1.83
C ASP A 136 -17.78 5.70 0.78
N ASP A 137 -16.99 6.70 1.19
CA ASP A 137 -16.29 7.60 0.25
C ASP A 137 -15.30 6.80 -0.61
N ILE A 138 -14.51 5.90 0.00
CA ILE A 138 -13.59 4.99 -0.71
C ILE A 138 -14.36 4.08 -1.67
N ARG A 139 -15.48 3.50 -1.23
CA ARG A 139 -16.33 2.65 -2.08
C ARG A 139 -16.97 3.41 -3.24
N GLN A 140 -17.07 4.73 -3.14
CA GLN A 140 -17.63 5.59 -4.18
C GLN A 140 -16.56 6.37 -4.97
N GLY A 141 -15.28 6.24 -4.61
CA GLY A 141 -14.18 6.98 -5.22
C GLY A 141 -14.18 8.49 -4.94
N ARG A 142 -14.85 8.92 -3.88
CA ARG A 142 -14.98 10.35 -3.57
C ARG A 142 -13.70 10.87 -2.92
N GLY A 143 -13.17 11.97 -3.45
CA GLY A 143 -11.96 12.62 -2.93
C GLY A 143 -10.65 11.88 -3.25
N LEU A 144 -10.72 10.82 -4.04
CA LEU A 144 -9.58 9.96 -4.36
C LEU A 144 -9.08 10.21 -5.78
N ARG A 145 -7.76 10.34 -5.91
CA ARG A 145 -7.07 10.21 -7.20
C ARG A 145 -6.58 8.79 -7.35
N GLU A 146 -6.76 8.21 -8.53
CA GLU A 146 -6.57 6.78 -8.75
C GLU A 146 -5.60 6.50 -9.89
N PHE A 147 -4.72 5.53 -9.66
CA PHE A 147 -3.67 5.11 -10.59
C PHE A 147 -3.67 3.58 -10.66
N GLY A 148 -3.71 3.00 -11.86
CA GLY A 148 -3.70 1.55 -12.04
C GLY A 148 -4.99 0.86 -11.57
N GLN A 149 -4.88 -0.36 -11.04
CA GLN A 149 -6.03 -1.19 -10.65
C GLN A 149 -6.46 -0.95 -9.20
N VAL A 150 -7.61 -0.30 -9.02
CA VAL A 150 -8.17 0.01 -7.68
C VAL A 150 -9.62 -0.43 -7.51
N ALA A 151 -10.18 -1.17 -8.47
CA ALA A 151 -11.59 -1.56 -8.46
C ALA A 151 -11.99 -2.34 -7.20
N ALA A 152 -11.06 -3.06 -6.58
CA ALA A 152 -11.29 -3.79 -5.34
C ALA A 152 -11.77 -2.89 -4.18
N LEU A 153 -11.40 -1.60 -4.17
CA LEU A 153 -11.88 -0.65 -3.16
C LEU A 153 -13.40 -0.43 -3.23
N ARG A 154 -13.99 -0.61 -4.41
CA ARG A 154 -15.44 -0.49 -4.61
C ARG A 154 -16.22 -1.66 -4.02
N ASN A 155 -15.54 -2.80 -3.83
CA ASN A 155 -16.10 -4.05 -3.34
C ASN A 155 -15.84 -4.30 -1.85
N LEU A 156 -15.29 -3.31 -1.12
CA LEU A 156 -15.10 -3.43 0.32
C LEU A 156 -16.44 -3.70 1.03
N ALA A 157 -16.42 -4.65 1.95
CA ALA A 157 -17.59 -5.00 2.75
C ALA A 157 -18.08 -3.76 3.54
N PRO A 158 -19.40 -3.54 3.65
CA PRO A 158 -19.93 -2.49 4.51
C PRO A 158 -19.57 -2.74 5.97
N LEU A 159 -19.56 -1.68 6.77
CA LEU A 159 -19.49 -1.78 8.23
C LEU A 159 -20.79 -2.42 8.72
N GLY A 160 -20.67 -3.57 9.40
CA GLY A 160 -21.77 -4.22 10.10
C GLY A 160 -22.14 -3.52 11.40
#